data_AF-A0A7C7RQQ8-F1
#
_entry.id   AF-A0A7C7RQQ8-F1
#
_cell.length_a   1.000
_cell.length_b   1.000
_cell.length_c   1.000
_cell.angle_alpha   90.00
_cell.angle_beta   90.00
_cell.angle_gamma   90.00
#
_symmetry.space_group_name_H-M   'P 1'
#
loop_
_entity.id
_entity.type
_entity.pdbx_description
1 polymer ?
#
loop_
_entity_poly.entity_id
_entity_poly.type
_entity_poly.pdbx_seq_one_letter_code
_entity_poly.pdbx_strand_id
1 'polypeptide(L)'
;LMALVTGLSAGVCEELARYLVLRFWRREARSWAQGVAFGAGHGGVESILTGLLVLATFAQMIALRGMDPSTLGLSGEMLEQAQAQVDAFWAISWYLPLLGGLERVFAITIQIGLSLLVVRALTHRNLGWLGVAVLGHALVDGVAVGLARSGWPLPAVEGVVLLFALGAAAIILALRPRPVQEDNVSRETLT
;
A
#
# COMPACT_ATOMS: atom_id res chain seq x y z
N LEU A 1 -10.09 4.03 -18.77
CA LEU A 1 -11.15 4.47 -17.84
C LEU A 1 -11.01 3.83 -16.47
N MET A 2 -11.04 2.50 -16.35
CA MET A 2 -10.95 1.81 -15.04
C MET A 2 -9.75 2.23 -14.18
N ALA A 3 -8.53 2.23 -14.73
CA ALA A 3 -7.32 2.63 -13.99
C ALA A 3 -7.37 4.06 -13.43
N LEU A 4 -7.97 5.00 -14.18
CA LEU A 4 -8.15 6.38 -13.73
C LEU A 4 -9.18 6.46 -12.61
N VAL A 5 -10.29 5.74 -12.74
CA VAL A 5 -11.35 5.71 -11.72
C VAL A 5 -10.82 5.08 -10.44
N THR A 6 -10.16 3.92 -10.51
CA THR A 6 -9.62 3.24 -9.34
C THR A 6 -8.57 4.10 -8.64
N GLY A 7 -7.58 4.61 -9.38
CA GLY A 7 -6.52 5.44 -8.81
C GLY A 7 -7.06 6.72 -8.17
N LEU A 8 -7.88 7.49 -8.89
CA LEU A 8 -8.44 8.73 -8.33
C LEU A 8 -9.35 8.46 -7.13
N SER A 9 -10.16 7.40 -7.18
CA SER A 9 -11.02 7.05 -6.05
C SER A 9 -10.21 6.66 -4.81
N ALA A 10 -9.15 5.86 -4.96
CA ALA A 10 -8.27 5.47 -3.86
C ALA A 10 -7.57 6.70 -3.28
N GLY A 11 -6.92 7.51 -4.12
CA GLY A 11 -6.21 8.70 -3.69
C GLY A 11 -7.11 9.74 -3.01
N VAL A 12 -8.33 9.96 -3.50
CA VAL A 12 -9.26 10.89 -2.84
C VAL A 12 -9.77 10.29 -1.53
N CYS A 13 -10.27 9.06 -1.54
CA CYS A 13 -10.89 8.48 -0.35
C CYS A 13 -9.88 8.28 0.79
N GLU A 14 -8.73 7.67 0.51
CA GLU A 14 -7.76 7.31 1.55
C GLU A 14 -7.03 8.54 2.10
N GLU A 15 -6.58 9.45 1.24
CA GLU A 15 -5.85 10.64 1.71
C GLU A 15 -6.77 11.64 2.42
N LEU A 16 -8.02 11.77 1.98
CA LEU A 16 -9.00 12.57 2.72
C LEU A 16 -9.35 11.93 4.05
N ALA A 17 -9.58 10.61 4.10
CA ALA A 17 -9.82 9.92 5.36
C ALA A 17 -8.65 10.13 6.33
N ARG A 18 -7.41 9.97 5.85
CA ARG A 18 -6.19 10.25 6.61
C ARG A 18 -6.12 11.68 7.10
N TYR A 19 -6.38 12.65 6.23
CA TYR A 19 -6.42 14.06 6.60
C TYR A 19 -7.46 14.32 7.68
N LEU A 20 -8.68 13.80 7.55
CA LEU A 20 -9.75 13.97 8.53
C LEU A 20 -9.39 13.37 9.88
N VAL A 21 -8.83 12.15 9.90
CA VAL A 21 -8.38 11.48 11.13
C VAL A 21 -7.31 12.31 11.83
N LEU A 22 -6.26 12.75 11.12
CA LEU A 22 -5.18 13.55 11.70
C LEU A 22 -5.61 15.00 12.02
N ARG A 23 -6.63 15.52 11.33
CA ARG A 23 -7.17 16.87 11.56
C ARG A 23 -8.06 16.93 12.80
N PHE A 24 -8.89 15.92 13.01
CA PHE A 24 -9.97 15.95 13.99
C PHE A 24 -9.79 14.97 15.14
N TRP A 25 -9.35 13.74 14.87
CA TRP A 25 -9.30 12.66 15.87
C TRP A 25 -7.93 12.52 16.54
N ARG A 26 -6.85 12.74 15.79
CA ARG A 26 -5.46 12.57 16.25
C ARG A 26 -4.69 13.88 16.08
N ARG A 27 -5.17 14.94 16.74
CA ARG A 27 -4.68 16.31 16.55
C ARG A 27 -3.25 16.51 17.04
N GLU A 28 -2.89 15.73 18.04
CA GLU A 28 -1.58 15.62 18.68
C GLU A 28 -0.59 14.75 17.89
N ALA A 29 -1.05 13.99 16.90
CA ALA A 29 -0.25 13.01 16.16
C ALA A 29 0.34 13.57 14.85
N ARG A 30 1.06 14.71 14.92
CA ARG A 30 1.55 15.44 13.74
C ARG A 30 3.07 15.64 13.69
N SER A 31 3.80 14.90 14.50
CA SER A 31 5.25 14.78 14.34
C SER A 31 5.60 13.82 13.19
N TRP A 32 6.85 13.89 12.71
CA TRP A 32 7.36 12.95 11.70
C TRP A 32 7.22 11.50 12.15
N ALA A 33 7.62 11.17 13.40
CA ALA A 33 7.55 9.81 13.92
C ALA A 33 6.11 9.28 13.97
N GLN A 34 5.15 10.13 14.36
CA GLN A 34 3.74 9.76 14.39
C GLN A 34 3.15 9.59 12.98
N GLY A 35 3.57 10.42 12.02
CA GLY A 35 3.19 10.25 10.62
C GLY A 35 3.73 8.95 10.01
N VAL A 36 4.97 8.58 10.34
CA VAL A 36 5.54 7.28 9.97
C VAL A 36 4.74 6.14 10.57
N ALA A 37 4.48 6.18 11.89
CA ALA A 37 3.69 5.16 12.57
C ALA A 37 2.26 5.04 12.00
N PHE A 38 1.63 6.17 11.66
CA PHE A 38 0.30 6.17 11.07
C PHE A 38 0.28 5.50 9.70
N GLY A 39 1.19 5.88 8.81
CA GLY A 39 1.27 5.30 7.46
C GLY A 39 1.66 3.82 7.49
N ALA A 40 2.60 3.45 8.36
CA ALA A 40 2.99 2.05 8.57
C ALA A 40 1.84 1.22 9.14
N GLY A 41 1.06 1.76 10.08
CA GLY A 41 -0.12 1.10 10.62
C GLY A 41 -1.19 0.87 9.56
N HIS A 42 -1.47 1.87 8.72
CA HIS A 42 -2.44 1.75 7.64
C HIS A 42 -2.01 0.72 6.57
N GLY A 43 -0.83 0.91 5.95
CA GLY A 43 -0.32 -0.04 4.94
C GLY A 43 -0.06 -1.43 5.52
N GLY A 44 0.28 -1.52 6.81
CA GLY A 44 0.46 -2.78 7.54
C GLY A 44 -0.86 -3.55 7.70
N VAL A 45 -1.94 -2.87 8.08
CA VAL A 45 -3.28 -3.49 8.17
C VAL A 45 -3.72 -4.02 6.81
N GLU A 46 -3.55 -3.24 5.74
CA GLU A 46 -3.86 -3.68 4.37
C GLU A 46 -3.06 -4.93 4.00
N SER A 47 -1.76 -4.92 4.29
CA SER A 47 -0.87 -6.05 3.99
C SER A 47 -1.24 -7.31 4.76
N ILE A 48 -1.63 -7.18 6.03
CA ILE A 48 -2.11 -8.30 6.84
C ILE A 48 -3.41 -8.85 6.28
N LEU A 49 -4.38 -8.00 5.94
CA LEU A 49 -5.67 -8.43 5.39
C LEU A 49 -5.48 -9.12 4.03
N THR A 50 -4.67 -8.55 3.14
CA THR A 50 -4.34 -9.20 1.86
C THR A 50 -3.63 -10.54 2.07
N GLY A 51 -2.65 -10.59 2.97
CA GLY A 51 -1.94 -11.83 3.28
C GLY A 51 -2.86 -12.93 3.84
N LEU A 52 -3.79 -12.56 4.72
CA LEU A 52 -4.81 -13.48 5.24
C LEU A 52 -5.75 -13.99 4.15
N LEU A 53 -6.16 -13.13 3.22
CA LEU A 53 -6.97 -13.56 2.07
C LEU A 53 -6.21 -14.56 1.18
N VAL A 54 -4.95 -14.27 0.85
CA VAL A 54 -4.09 -15.18 0.07
C VAL A 54 -3.91 -16.52 0.80
N LEU A 55 -3.67 -16.50 2.11
CA LEU A 55 -3.51 -17.71 2.92
C LEU A 55 -4.82 -18.52 2.99
N ALA A 56 -5.96 -17.85 3.14
CA ALA A 56 -7.26 -18.50 3.14
C ALA A 56 -7.56 -19.17 1.80
N THR A 57 -7.29 -18.48 0.68
CA THR A 57 -7.41 -19.07 -0.66
C THR A 57 -6.47 -20.27 -0.82
N PHE A 58 -5.22 -20.17 -0.36
CA PHE A 58 -4.28 -21.29 -0.43
C PHE A 58 -4.74 -22.50 0.39
N ALA A 59 -5.20 -22.28 1.62
CA ALA A 59 -5.74 -23.35 2.48
C ALA A 59 -6.97 -24.03 1.84
N GLN A 60 -7.86 -23.25 1.23
CA GLN A 60 -9.00 -23.77 0.48
C GLN A 60 -8.55 -24.62 -0.72
N MET A 61 -7.57 -24.15 -1.49
CA MET A 61 -7.08 -24.87 -2.67
C MET A 61 -6.33 -26.14 -2.31
N ILE A 62 -5.65 -26.20 -1.15
CA ILE A 62 -5.12 -27.45 -0.59
C ILE A 62 -6.26 -28.42 -0.28
N ALA A 63 -7.33 -27.97 0.38
CA ALA A 63 -8.45 -28.82 0.74
C ALA A 63 -9.18 -29.40 -0.48
N LEU A 64 -9.22 -28.65 -1.59
CA LEU A 64 -9.79 -29.07 -2.87
C LEU A 64 -8.83 -29.91 -3.72
N ARG A 65 -7.54 -29.99 -3.36
CA ARG A 65 -6.53 -30.66 -4.19
C ARG A 65 -6.77 -32.16 -4.22
N GLY A 66 -7.07 -32.69 -5.41
CA GLY A 66 -7.33 -34.12 -5.61
C GLY A 66 -8.71 -34.58 -5.14
N MET A 67 -9.59 -33.65 -4.75
CA MET A 67 -11.01 -33.90 -4.55
C MET A 67 -11.71 -33.87 -5.90
N ASP A 68 -12.60 -34.83 -6.17
CA ASP A 68 -13.51 -34.74 -7.31
C ASP A 68 -14.61 -33.71 -6.97
N PRO A 69 -14.68 -32.57 -7.69
CA PRO A 69 -15.65 -31.54 -7.36
C PRO A 69 -17.11 -31.98 -7.59
N SER A 70 -17.35 -33.11 -8.26
CA SER A 70 -18.68 -33.74 -8.35
C SER A 70 -19.24 -34.16 -6.99
N THR A 71 -18.35 -34.45 -6.02
CA THR A 71 -18.73 -34.80 -4.64
C THR A 71 -19.26 -33.62 -3.83
N LEU A 72 -19.12 -32.39 -4.34
CA LEU A 72 -19.64 -31.16 -3.73
C LEU A 72 -21.10 -30.88 -4.14
N GLY A 73 -21.74 -31.80 -4.86
CA GLY A 73 -23.10 -31.61 -5.39
C GLY A 73 -23.17 -30.60 -6.54
N LEU A 74 -22.01 -30.24 -7.11
CA LEU A 74 -21.91 -29.37 -8.28
C LEU A 74 -22.22 -30.17 -9.55
N SER A 75 -22.90 -29.53 -10.51
CA SER A 75 -23.22 -30.14 -11.80
C SER A 75 -23.19 -29.11 -12.92
N GLY A 76 -23.09 -29.59 -14.16
CA GLY A 76 -23.08 -28.75 -15.36
C GLY A 76 -21.95 -27.71 -15.33
N GLU A 77 -22.28 -26.49 -15.75
CA GLU A 77 -21.33 -25.37 -15.89
C GLU A 77 -20.60 -25.02 -14.58
N MET A 78 -21.27 -25.13 -13.42
CA MET A 78 -20.66 -24.82 -12.13
C MET A 78 -19.52 -25.79 -11.77
N LEU A 79 -19.65 -27.06 -12.16
CA LEU A 79 -18.62 -28.07 -11.95
C LEU A 79 -17.38 -27.76 -12.79
N GLU A 80 -17.58 -27.43 -14.06
CA GLU A 80 -16.49 -27.07 -14.99
C GLU A 80 -15.76 -25.82 -14.52
N GLN A 81 -16.48 -24.79 -14.06
CA GLN A 81 -15.88 -23.58 -13.51
C GLN A 81 -15.06 -23.85 -12.24
N ALA A 82 -15.57 -24.69 -11.33
CA ALA A 82 -14.85 -25.06 -10.11
C ALA A 82 -13.54 -25.79 -10.43
N GLN A 83 -13.58 -26.76 -11.35
CA GLN A 83 -12.39 -27.49 -11.79
C GLN A 83 -11.38 -26.54 -12.46
N ALA A 84 -11.84 -25.68 -13.36
CA ALA A 84 -10.97 -24.71 -14.03
C ALA A 84 -10.29 -23.74 -13.06
N GLN A 85 -10.96 -23.32 -11.98
CA GLN A 85 -10.36 -22.47 -10.95
C GLN A 85 -9.26 -23.20 -10.16
N VAL A 86 -9.48 -24.46 -9.80
CA VAL A 86 -8.47 -25.27 -9.11
C VAL A 86 -7.25 -25.50 -10.00
N ASP A 87 -7.47 -25.87 -11.27
CA ASP A 87 -6.38 -26.10 -12.22
C ASP A 87 -5.59 -24.82 -12.50
N ALA A 88 -6.29 -23.69 -12.68
CA ALA A 88 -5.67 -22.38 -12.85
C ALA A 88 -4.83 -21.98 -11.63
N PHE A 89 -5.32 -22.25 -10.41
CA PHE A 89 -4.57 -21.96 -9.19
C PHE A 89 -3.26 -22.74 -9.12
N TRP A 90 -3.29 -24.04 -9.39
CA TRP A 90 -2.10 -24.89 -9.35
C TRP A 90 -1.14 -24.66 -10.53
N ALA A 91 -1.59 -24.00 -11.60
CA ALA A 91 -0.75 -23.54 -12.71
C ALA A 91 -0.01 -22.22 -12.41
N ILE A 92 -0.35 -21.51 -11.32
CA ILE A 92 0.33 -20.27 -10.92
C ILE A 92 1.79 -20.59 -10.58
N SER A 93 2.71 -19.78 -11.13
CA SER A 93 4.12 -19.90 -10.78
C SER A 93 4.37 -19.58 -9.30
N TRP A 94 5.11 -20.45 -8.62
CA TRP A 94 5.33 -20.40 -7.16
C TRP A 94 5.88 -19.06 -6.62
N TYR A 95 6.57 -18.29 -7.46
CA TYR A 95 7.15 -17.01 -7.06
C TYR A 95 6.16 -15.85 -7.11
N LEU A 96 5.02 -15.98 -7.80
CA LEU A 96 4.05 -14.87 -7.95
C LEU A 96 3.42 -14.43 -6.61
N PRO A 97 3.05 -15.33 -5.69
CA PRO A 97 2.60 -14.92 -4.36
C PRO A 97 3.69 -14.20 -3.55
N LEU A 98 4.97 -14.58 -3.73
CA LEU A 98 6.09 -13.91 -3.07
C LEU A 98 6.32 -12.50 -3.62
N LEU A 99 6.13 -12.34 -4.94
CA LEU A 99 6.14 -11.06 -5.66
C LEU A 99 5.04 -10.14 -5.06
N GLY A 100 3.82 -10.65 -4.92
CA GLY A 100 2.75 -9.91 -4.24
C GLY A 100 3.08 -9.52 -2.79
N GLY A 101 3.80 -10.37 -2.04
CA GLY A 101 4.33 -10.03 -0.72
C GLY A 101 5.36 -8.90 -0.74
N LEU A 102 6.24 -8.88 -1.74
CA LEU A 102 7.21 -7.80 -1.97
C LEU A 102 6.50 -6.48 -2.31
N GLU A 103 5.47 -6.53 -3.15
CA GLU A 103 4.63 -5.37 -3.48
C GLU A 103 4.04 -4.72 -2.22
N ARG A 104 3.70 -5.52 -1.19
CA ARG A 104 3.21 -4.98 0.10
C ARG A 104 4.26 -4.18 0.85
N VAL A 105 5.53 -4.56 0.80
CA VAL A 105 6.63 -3.76 1.37
C VAL A 105 6.73 -2.41 0.67
N PHE A 106 6.57 -2.41 -0.66
CA PHE A 106 6.57 -1.17 -1.45
C PHE A 106 5.36 -0.30 -1.10
N ALA A 107 4.16 -0.88 -1.05
CA ALA A 107 2.94 -0.18 -0.68
C ALA A 107 3.02 0.44 0.73
N ILE A 108 3.53 -0.29 1.73
CA ILE A 108 3.76 0.25 3.08
C ILE A 108 4.68 1.46 3.01
N THR A 109 5.78 1.39 2.25
CA THR A 109 6.73 2.51 2.09
C THR A 109 6.04 3.72 1.47
N ILE A 110 5.20 3.50 0.45
CA ILE A 110 4.41 4.54 -0.21
C ILE A 110 3.42 5.17 0.78
N GLN A 111 2.64 4.36 1.51
CA GLN A 111 1.65 4.84 2.49
C GLN A 111 2.31 5.65 3.62
N ILE A 112 3.53 5.28 4.05
CA ILE A 112 4.34 6.08 4.98
C ILE A 112 4.69 7.45 4.38
N GLY A 113 5.19 7.49 3.14
CA GLY A 113 5.54 8.74 2.46
C GLY A 113 4.33 9.66 2.28
N LEU A 114 3.20 9.13 1.83
CA LEU A 114 1.95 9.88 1.65
C LEU A 114 1.40 10.40 2.97
N SER A 115 1.45 9.58 4.03
CA SER A 115 1.09 10.00 5.39
C SER A 115 1.89 11.21 5.86
N LEU A 116 3.20 11.26 5.58
CA LEU A 116 4.03 12.41 5.92
C LEU A 116 3.68 13.68 5.13
N LEU A 117 3.25 13.55 3.87
CA LEU A 117 2.75 14.69 3.10
C LEU A 117 1.45 15.25 3.70
N VAL A 118 0.53 14.37 4.13
CA VAL A 118 -0.71 14.80 4.81
C VAL A 118 -0.40 15.46 6.16
N VAL A 119 0.53 14.91 6.94
CA VAL A 119 1.03 15.57 8.16
C VAL A 119 1.59 16.95 7.84
N ARG A 120 2.40 17.07 6.78
CA ARG A 120 2.97 18.35 6.33
C ARG A 120 1.88 19.36 5.93
N ALA A 121 0.81 18.90 5.30
CA ALA A 121 -0.35 19.73 4.96
C ALA A 121 -0.97 20.37 6.21
N LEU A 122 -1.09 19.59 7.29
CA LEU A 122 -1.65 20.02 8.56
C LEU A 122 -0.72 20.93 9.36
N THR A 123 0.57 20.60 9.45
CA THR A 123 1.54 21.36 10.26
C THR A 123 1.88 22.71 9.61
N HIS A 124 2.02 22.76 8.29
CA HIS A 124 2.27 24.01 7.55
C HIS A 124 1.00 24.74 7.12
N ARG A 125 -0.19 24.20 7.45
CA ARG A 125 -1.50 24.75 7.06
C ARG A 125 -1.62 25.02 5.55
N ASN A 126 -0.99 24.17 4.74
CA ASN A 126 -0.96 24.28 3.29
C ASN A 126 -1.55 23.02 2.66
N LEU A 127 -2.80 23.12 2.19
CA LEU A 127 -3.53 22.01 1.57
C LEU A 127 -2.93 21.57 0.23
N GLY A 128 -2.01 22.33 -0.36
CA GLY A 128 -1.26 21.88 -1.54
C GLY A 128 -0.54 20.54 -1.31
N TRP A 129 -0.03 20.31 -0.09
CA TRP A 129 0.59 19.02 0.26
C TRP A 129 -0.41 17.85 0.31
N LEU A 130 -1.66 18.12 0.68
CA LEU A 130 -2.73 17.12 0.59
C LEU A 130 -3.06 16.81 -0.87
N GLY A 131 -3.10 17.84 -1.73
CA GLY A 131 -3.25 17.64 -3.18
C GLY A 131 -2.12 16.77 -3.76
N VAL A 132 -0.87 17.01 -3.36
CA VAL A 132 0.27 16.17 -3.78
C VAL A 132 0.12 14.73 -3.28
N ALA A 133 -0.35 14.51 -2.05
CA ALA A 133 -0.61 13.17 -1.53
C ALA A 133 -1.70 12.45 -2.34
N VAL A 134 -2.85 13.11 -2.58
CA VAL A 134 -3.97 12.57 -3.37
C VAL A 134 -3.52 12.19 -4.78
N LEU A 135 -2.81 13.10 -5.45
CA LEU A 135 -2.33 12.86 -6.81
C LEU A 135 -1.24 11.77 -6.86
N GLY A 136 -0.33 11.76 -5.88
CA GLY A 136 0.70 10.74 -5.77
C GLY A 136 0.12 9.35 -5.57
N HIS A 137 -0.86 9.22 -4.67
CA HIS A 137 -1.61 7.98 -4.46
C HIS A 137 -2.31 7.54 -5.74
N ALA A 138 -3.10 8.43 -6.34
CA ALA A 138 -3.86 8.12 -7.54
C ALA A 138 -2.96 7.72 -8.72
N LEU A 139 -1.77 8.31 -8.81
CA LEU A 139 -0.78 7.96 -9.82
C LEU A 139 -0.24 6.55 -9.61
N VAL A 140 0.14 6.19 -8.38
CA VAL A 140 0.66 4.84 -8.05
C VAL A 140 -0.36 3.78 -8.45
N ASP A 141 -1.59 3.91 -7.95
CA ASP A 141 -2.66 2.93 -8.20
C ASP A 141 -3.09 2.90 -9.67
N GLY A 142 -3.24 4.08 -10.27
CA GLY A 142 -3.63 4.21 -11.67
C GLY A 142 -2.59 3.60 -12.61
N VAL A 143 -1.29 3.82 -12.34
CA VAL A 143 -0.20 3.24 -13.13
C VAL A 143 -0.12 1.73 -12.92
N ALA A 144 -0.15 1.25 -11.68
CA ALA A 144 -0.09 -0.18 -11.38
C ALA A 144 -1.23 -0.95 -12.06
N VAL A 145 -2.48 -0.48 -11.89
CA VAL A 145 -3.66 -1.07 -12.54
C VAL A 145 -3.59 -0.92 -14.06
N GLY A 146 -3.18 0.24 -14.56
CA GLY A 146 -3.07 0.51 -16.00
C GLY A 146 -2.09 -0.42 -16.71
N LEU A 147 -0.89 -0.62 -16.14
CA LEU A 147 0.13 -1.51 -16.69
C LEU A 147 -0.32 -2.97 -16.64
N ALA A 148 -0.85 -3.43 -15.50
CA ALA A 148 -1.36 -4.80 -15.35
C ALA A 148 -2.49 -5.10 -16.36
N ARG A 149 -3.41 -4.15 -16.58
CA ARG A 149 -4.50 -4.28 -17.56
C ARG A 149 -4.02 -4.20 -19.00
N SER A 150 -2.87 -3.58 -19.26
CA SER A 150 -2.24 -3.50 -20.58
C SER A 150 -1.45 -4.75 -20.94
N GLY A 151 -1.48 -5.79 -20.10
CA GLY A 151 -0.79 -7.06 -20.33
C GLY A 151 0.70 -7.04 -20.00
N TRP A 152 1.17 -6.04 -19.25
CA TRP A 152 2.55 -6.05 -18.77
C TRP A 152 2.78 -7.23 -17.82
N PRO A 153 3.94 -7.91 -17.91
CA PRO A 153 4.24 -9.00 -17.00
C PRO A 153 4.37 -8.48 -15.57
N LEU A 154 3.86 -9.23 -14.60
CA LEU A 154 3.81 -8.81 -13.19
C LEU A 154 5.16 -8.30 -12.64
N PRO A 155 6.32 -8.95 -12.89
CA PRO A 155 7.60 -8.42 -12.44
C PRO A 155 7.93 -7.02 -12.97
N ALA A 156 7.49 -6.68 -14.19
CA ALA A 156 7.70 -5.35 -14.76
C ALA A 156 6.80 -4.30 -14.09
N VAL A 157 5.55 -4.66 -13.76
CA VAL A 157 4.64 -3.80 -12.99
C VAL A 157 5.25 -3.52 -11.61
N GLU A 158 5.75 -4.54 -10.92
CA GLU A 158 6.40 -4.36 -9.63
C GLU A 158 7.68 -3.54 -9.70
N GLY A 159 8.46 -3.66 -10.78
CA GLY A 159 9.59 -2.78 -11.03
C GLY A 159 9.20 -1.30 -11.06
N VAL A 160 8.04 -0.97 -11.64
CA VAL A 160 7.52 0.40 -11.63
C VAL A 160 7.03 0.82 -10.24
N VAL A 161 6.34 -0.08 -9.51
CA VAL A 161 5.91 0.19 -8.14
C VAL A 161 7.11 0.41 -7.19
N LEU A 162 8.21 -0.32 -7.40
CA LEU A 162 9.46 -0.11 -6.68
C LEU A 162 9.99 1.32 -6.89
N LEU A 163 9.93 1.87 -8.11
CA LEU A 163 10.37 3.26 -8.35
C LEU A 163 9.54 4.26 -7.55
N PHE A 164 8.22 4.04 -7.45
CA PHE A 164 7.37 4.86 -6.59
C PHE A 164 7.72 4.70 -5.11
N ALA A 165 8.01 3.48 -4.65
CA ALA A 165 8.44 3.23 -3.28
C ALA A 165 9.80 3.89 -2.95
N LEU A 166 10.73 3.92 -3.90
CA LEU A 166 11.99 4.67 -3.76
C LEU A 166 11.74 6.18 -3.69
N GLY A 167 10.82 6.71 -4.49
CA GLY A 167 10.38 8.10 -4.39
C GLY A 167 9.76 8.41 -3.01
N ALA A 168 8.92 7.52 -2.50
CA ALA A 168 8.36 7.64 -1.16
C ALA A 168 9.43 7.55 -0.07
N ALA A 169 10.41 6.65 -0.20
CA ALA A 169 11.56 6.58 0.70
C ALA A 169 12.36 7.89 0.71
N ALA A 170 12.57 8.50 -0.46
CA ALA A 170 13.21 9.81 -0.56
C ALA A 170 12.40 10.90 0.17
N ILE A 171 11.06 10.90 0.04
CA ILE A 171 10.17 11.80 0.80
C ILE A 171 10.33 11.57 2.30
N ILE A 172 10.30 10.32 2.76
CA ILE A 172 10.43 9.95 4.18
C ILE A 172 11.72 10.53 4.76
N LEU A 173 12.84 10.36 4.05
CA LEU A 173 14.15 10.86 4.44
C LEU A 173 14.22 12.40 4.38
N ALA A 174 13.68 13.01 3.32
CA ALA A 174 13.70 14.46 3.14
C ALA A 174 12.85 15.21 4.18
N LEU A 175 11.80 14.59 4.69
CA LEU A 175 10.92 15.16 5.72
C LEU A 175 11.40 14.88 7.15
N ARG A 176 12.46 14.10 7.32
CA ARG A 176 12.99 13.76 8.65
C ARG A 176 13.54 15.02 9.35
N PRO A 177 13.11 15.33 10.58
CA PRO A 177 13.69 16.42 11.35
C PRO A 177 15.19 16.21 11.56
N ARG A 178 15.98 17.27 11.43
CA ARG A 178 17.41 17.22 11.80
C ARG A 178 17.51 17.07 13.32
N PRO A 179 18.45 16.27 13.84
CA PRO A 179 18.73 16.24 15.27
C PRO A 179 19.05 17.65 15.74
N VAL A 180 18.47 18.05 16.87
CA VAL A 180 18.81 19.34 17.51
C VAL A 180 20.27 19.23 17.94
N GLN A 181 21.13 20.02 17.33
CA GLN A 181 22.54 20.09 17.70
C GLN A 181 22.63 20.90 19.00
N GLU A 182 23.01 20.24 20.10
CA GLU A 182 23.23 20.88 21.42
C GLU A 182 24.50 21.76 21.41
N ASP A 183 24.61 22.72 20.49
CA ASP A 183 25.70 23.69 20.47
C ASP A 183 25.22 24.99 21.14
N ASN A 184 25.36 25.10 22.48
CA ASN A 184 25.80 26.32 23.20
C ASN A 184 25.59 26.36 24.73
N VAL A 185 25.11 25.32 25.42
CA VAL A 185 24.90 25.44 26.89
C VAL A 185 26.24 25.43 27.68
N SER A 186 27.34 24.97 27.07
CA SER A 186 28.67 24.94 27.71
C SER A 186 29.49 26.23 27.55
N ARG A 187 29.03 27.24 26.80
CA ARG A 187 29.78 28.50 26.62
C ARG A 187 29.36 29.65 27.54
N GLU A 188 28.18 29.58 28.16
CA GLU A 188 27.71 30.61 29.10
C GLU A 188 28.00 30.28 30.58
N THR A 189 28.49 29.07 30.89
CA THR A 189 28.89 28.67 32.25
C THR A 189 30.36 28.91 32.56
N LEU A 190 31.12 29.52 31.64
CA LEU A 190 32.57 29.77 31.76
C LEU A 190 32.97 31.25 31.62
N THR A 191 32.02 32.19 31.66
CA THR A 191 32.27 33.66 31.70
C THR A 191 31.61 34.28 32.91
#